data_AF-A0ABD0NQX0-F1
#
_entry.id   AF-A0ABD0NQX0-F1
#
_cell.length_a   1.000
_cell.length_b   1.000
_cell.length_c   1.000
_cell.angle_alpha   90.00
_cell.angle_beta   90.00
_cell.angle_gamma   90.00
#
_symmetry.space_group_name_H-M   'P 1'
#
loop_
_entity.id
_entity.type
_entity.pdbx_description
1 polymer ?
#
loop_
_entity_poly.entity_id
_entity_poly.type
_entity_poly.pdbx_seq_one_letter_code
_entity_poly.pdbx_strand_id
1 'polypeptide(L)' 'RIVTADYYMSSPIRELDVCYSEFRESDVKKVPVVRIFGATPAGMHAFICVHKAGNIT' A
#
# COMPACT_ATOMS: atom_id res chain seq x y z
N ARG A 1 -13.12 12.67 -7.31
CA ARG A 1 -14.08 12.14 -6.31
C ARG A 1 -13.63 10.73 -5.95
N ILE A 2 -13.31 10.46 -4.69
CA ILE A 2 -13.05 9.09 -4.21
C ILE A 2 -14.41 8.41 -4.05
N VAL A 3 -14.54 7.20 -4.59
CA VAL A 3 -15.82 6.47 -4.62
C VAL A 3 -15.85 5.44 -3.49
N THR A 4 -14.75 4.71 -3.30
CA THR A 4 -14.60 3.69 -2.27
C THR A 4 -13.12 3.45 -2.00
N ALA A 5 -12.79 2.88 -0.84
CA ALA A 5 -11.46 2.42 -0.50
C ALA A 5 -11.52 1.07 0.23
N ASP A 6 -10.56 0.21 -0.03
CA ASP A 6 -10.37 -1.06 0.66
C ASP A 6 -8.88 -1.32 0.93
N TYR A 7 -8.57 -2.48 1.53
CA TYR A 7 -7.19 -2.93 1.69
C TYR A 7 -7.06 -4.43 1.41
N TYR A 8 -5.85 -4.85 1.07
CA TYR A 8 -5.48 -6.27 0.98
C TYR A 8 -4.09 -6.51 1.58
N MET A 9 -3.79 -7.77 1.90
CA MET A 9 -2.48 -8.16 2.45
C MET A 9 -1.55 -8.65 1.34
N SER A 10 -0.45 -7.95 1.11
CA SER A 10 0.57 -8.30 0.12
C SER A 10 1.93 -8.57 0.77
N SER A 11 2.82 -9.26 0.06
CA SER A 11 4.24 -9.26 0.45
C SER A 11 4.79 -7.83 0.28
N PRO A 12 5.67 -7.35 1.19
CA PRO A 12 6.20 -6.00 1.10
C PRO A 12 7.10 -5.82 -0.11
N ILE A 13 7.04 -4.64 -0.72
CA ILE A 13 7.90 -4.20 -1.80
C ILE A 13 9.01 -3.34 -1.21
N ARG A 14 10.27 -3.69 -1.49
CA ARG A 14 11.43 -2.88 -1.04
C ARG A 14 11.29 -1.44 -1.57
N GLU A 15 11.75 -0.48 -0.79
CA GLU A 15 11.68 0.97 -1.07
C GLU A 15 10.27 1.60 -1.01
N LEU A 16 9.19 0.79 -1.04
CA LEU A 16 7.82 1.27 -0.90
C LEU A 16 7.19 0.92 0.45
N ASP A 17 7.54 -0.23 1.01
CA ASP A 17 6.95 -0.80 2.22
C ASP A 17 7.97 -0.97 3.36
N VAL A 18 7.45 -1.00 4.58
CA VAL A 18 8.19 -1.47 5.76
C VAL A 18 8.48 -2.96 5.62
N CYS A 19 9.75 -3.30 5.38
CA CYS A 19 10.19 -4.68 5.19
C CYS A 19 10.71 -5.36 6.48
N TYR A 20 11.05 -4.59 7.51
CA TYR A 20 11.55 -5.10 8.78
C TYR A 20 10.75 -4.50 9.95
N SER A 21 10.45 -5.32 10.95
CA SER A 21 9.77 -4.90 12.16
C SER A 21 10.74 -4.87 13.33
N GLU A 22 11.08 -3.67 13.81
CA GLU A 22 11.92 -3.49 15.00
C GLU A 22 11.30 -4.14 16.24
N PHE A 23 9.97 -4.03 16.41
CA PHE A 23 9.26 -4.65 17.53
C PHE A 23 9.35 -6.19 17.54
N ARG A 24 9.44 -6.83 16.36
CA ARG A 24 9.49 -8.29 16.24
C ARG A 24 10.90 -8.81 15.94
N GLU A 25 11.86 -7.91 15.77
CA GLU A 25 13.23 -8.19 15.33
C GLU A 25 13.28 -9.17 14.14
N SER A 26 12.39 -8.94 13.16
CA SER A 26 12.20 -9.89 12.06
C SER A 26 11.67 -9.23 10.79
N ASP A 27 11.89 -9.88 9.65
CA ASP A 27 11.30 -9.51 8.37
C ASP A 27 9.77 -9.55 8.40
N VAL A 28 9.16 -8.53 7.81
CA VAL A 28 7.72 -8.43 7.61
C VAL A 28 7.34 -9.32 6.42
N LYS A 29 6.44 -10.28 6.65
CA LYS A 29 5.96 -11.20 5.59
C LYS A 29 4.76 -10.65 4.82
N LYS A 30 3.95 -9.80 5.46
CA LYS A 30 2.75 -9.20 4.88
C LYS A 30 2.56 -7.77 5.38
N VAL A 31 2.17 -6.88 4.46
CA VAL A 31 1.78 -5.49 4.72
C VAL A 31 0.39 -5.22 4.16
N PRO A 32 -0.41 -4.36 4.82
CA PRO A 32 -1.65 -3.88 4.25
C PRO A 32 -1.35 -2.87 3.14
N VAL A 33 -1.91 -3.09 1.95
CA VAL A 33 -1.89 -2.14 0.84
C VAL A 33 -3.30 -1.61 0.66
N VAL A 34 -3.46 -0.29 0.75
CA VAL A 34 -4.77 0.37 0.62
C VAL A 34 -5.01 0.69 -0.85
N ARG A 35 -6.20 0.37 -1.35
CA ARG A 35 -6.62 0.78 -2.69
C ARG A 35 -7.69 1.84 -2.59
N ILE A 36 -7.48 2.94 -3.31
CA ILE A 36 -8.45 4.03 -3.42
C ILE A 36 -9.00 4.00 -4.84
N PHE A 37 -10.31 3.80 -4.96
CA PHE A 37 -11.00 3.72 -6.25
C PHE A 37 -11.65 5.05 -6.61
N GLY A 38 -11.53 5.42 -7.87
CA GLY A 38 -12.12 6.63 -8.43
C GLY A 38 -12.28 6.56 -9.94
N ALA A 39 -12.58 7.72 -10.52
CA ALA A 39 -12.62 7.90 -11.96
C ALA A 39 -11.67 9.02 -12.38
N THR A 40 -11.02 8.86 -13.54
CA THR A 40 -10.27 9.94 -14.19
C THR A 40 -11.23 11.04 -14.65
N PRO A 41 -10.75 12.27 -14.95
CA PRO A 41 -11.59 13.31 -15.53
C PRO A 41 -12.28 12.89 -16.84
N ALA A 42 -11.68 11.95 -17.57
CA ALA A 42 -12.25 11.35 -18.78
C ALA A 42 -13.30 10.24 -18.50
N GLY A 43 -13.63 9.97 -17.23
CA GLY A 43 -14.65 8.99 -16.84
C GLY A 43 -14.18 7.54 -16.72
N MET A 44 -12.88 7.27 -16.84
CA MET A 44 -12.35 5.89 -16.73
C MET A 44 -12.16 5.49 -15.27
N HIS A 45 -12.64 4.30 -14.90
CA HIS A 45 -12.39 3.72 -13.58
C HIS A 45 -10.90 3.45 -13.38
N ALA A 46 -10.36 3.92 -12.26
CA ALA A 46 -8.98 3.73 -11.89
C ALA A 46 -8.85 3.53 -10.37
N PHE A 47 -7.73 2.96 -9.95
CA PHE A 47 -7.37 2.92 -8.54
C PHE A 47 -5.88 3.24 -8.36
N ILE A 48 -5.54 3.64 -7.14
CA ILE A 48 -4.16 3.82 -6.71
C ILE A 48 -3.89 2.92 -5.51
N CYS A 49 -2.68 2.37 -5.43
CA CYS A 49 -2.20 1.64 -4.27
C CYS A 49 -1.39 2.57 -3.38
N VAL A 50 -1.75 2.63 -2.09
CA VAL A 50 -1.05 3.41 -1.08
C VAL A 50 -0.28 2.45 -0.19
N HIS A 51 1.02 2.68 -0.11
CA HIS A 51 1.99 1.91 0.67
C HIS A 51 2.49 2.75 1.85
N LYS A 52 2.86 2.09 2.95
CA LYS A 52 3.51 2.77 4.08
C LYS A 52 5.01 2.80 3.82
N ALA A 53 5.55 4.00 3.60
CA ALA A 53 6.98 4.20 3.40
C ALA A 53 7.81 3.45 4.47
N GLY A 54 8.68 2.56 4.00
CA GLY A 54 9.73 1.97 4.81
C GLY A 54 10.84 2.99 5.06
N ASN A 55 11.49 2.93 6.23
CA ASN A 55 12.70 3.71 6.46
C ASN A 55 13.77 3.21 5.49
N ILE A 56 14.22 4.11 4.61
CA ILE A 56 15.37 3.89 3.72
C ILE A 56 16.58 4.38 4.51
N THR A 57 17.23 3.49 5.25
CA THR A 57 18.55 3.72 5.85
C THR A 57 19.58 2.86 5.16
#